data_AF-A0A498P3E3-F1
#
_entry.id   AF-A0A498P3E3-F1
#
_cell.length_a   1.000
_cell.length_b   1.000
_cell.length_c   1.000
_cell.angle_alpha   90.00
_cell.angle_beta   90.00
_cell.angle_gamma   90.00
#
_symmetry.space_group_name_H-M   'P 1'
#
loop_
_entity.id
_entity.type
_entity.pdbx_description
1 polymer ?
#
loop_
_entity_poly.entity_id
_entity_poly.type
_entity_poly.pdbx_seq_one_letter_code
_entity_poly.pdbx_strand_id
1 'polypeptide(L)'
;MADIVSTAIINCKYQHTPKKSITFVRAGEKAQQRQSPPGGLLNTAQDWKLQVDLGRQLKFPEYILSTSLRPDMVITSDASKQVVLVELTVPWEDRMEEAHERKRAKYTEIVVECRNKGWKARCEPVEVGCRGFAGQSLPRTLKLLGVKGQLCRRAIKTIIEAAEKASRWLWIQRGDPWSSGQLGHKSGADQPRLGRPSEGV
;
A
#
# COMPACT_ATOMS: atom_id res chain seq x y z
N MET A 1 -4.84 2.66 -1.56
CA MET A 1 -3.49 2.72 -0.91
C MET A 1 -2.40 3.08 -1.91
N ALA A 2 -2.36 2.45 -3.09
CA ALA A 2 -1.40 2.74 -4.16
C ALA A 2 -1.21 4.24 -4.46
N ASP A 3 -2.28 5.00 -4.66
CA ASP A 3 -2.21 6.43 -4.98
C ASP A 3 -1.56 7.28 -3.87
N ILE A 4 -1.84 6.92 -2.61
CA ILE A 4 -1.27 7.58 -1.43
C ILE A 4 0.24 7.34 -1.39
N VAL A 5 0.68 6.09 -1.64
CA VAL A 5 2.11 5.74 -1.68
C VAL A 5 2.80 6.41 -2.87
N SER A 6 2.18 6.40 -4.04
CA SER A 6 2.68 7.09 -5.24
C SER A 6 2.88 8.58 -4.99
N THR A 7 1.87 9.24 -4.41
CA THR A 7 1.93 10.65 -4.03
C THR A 7 3.01 10.92 -2.98
N ALA A 8 3.18 10.03 -2.00
CA ALA A 8 4.25 10.14 -1.00
C ALA A 8 5.65 10.05 -1.64
N ILE A 9 5.84 9.13 -2.59
CA ILE A 9 7.10 9.00 -3.35
C ILE A 9 7.38 10.27 -4.17
N ILE A 10 6.36 10.79 -4.87
CA ILE A 10 6.48 12.02 -5.66
C ILE A 10 6.86 13.21 -4.78
N ASN A 11 6.15 13.41 -3.66
CA ASN A 11 6.43 14.49 -2.72
C ASN A 11 7.83 14.41 -2.12
N CYS A 12 8.31 13.20 -1.84
CA CYS A 12 9.67 12.98 -1.35
C CYS A 12 10.73 13.49 -2.36
N LYS A 13 10.55 13.20 -3.66
CA LYS A 13 11.46 13.68 -4.72
C LYS A 13 11.56 15.22 -4.74
N TYR A 14 10.45 15.92 -4.51
CA TYR A 14 10.45 17.39 -4.42
C TYR A 14 11.13 17.90 -3.16
N GLN A 15 10.96 17.25 -2.01
CA GLN A 15 11.56 17.67 -0.74
C GLN A 15 13.09 17.51 -0.69
N HIS A 16 13.64 16.60 -1.50
CA HIS A 16 15.09 16.37 -1.59
C HIS A 16 15.82 17.31 -2.54
N THR A 17 15.14 18.27 -3.19
CA THR A 17 15.87 19.36 -3.84
C THR A 17 16.60 20.17 -2.76
N PRO A 18 17.94 20.23 -2.77
CA PRO A 18 18.68 20.83 -1.67
C PRO A 18 18.42 22.34 -1.67
N LYS A 19 17.63 22.81 -0.70
CA LYS A 19 17.69 24.22 -0.31
C LYS A 19 19.08 24.44 0.29
N LYS A 20 19.96 25.15 -0.44
CA LYS A 20 21.29 25.52 0.04
C LYS A 20 21.13 26.37 1.32
N SER A 21 21.22 25.75 2.48
CA SER A 21 21.26 26.43 3.77
C SER A 21 22.70 26.46 4.25
N ILE A 22 23.35 27.62 4.20
CA ILE A 22 24.66 27.82 4.84
C ILE A 22 24.42 27.84 6.35
N THR A 23 25.13 26.97 7.08
CA THR A 23 25.10 26.97 8.56
C THR A 23 26.35 27.69 9.03
N PHE A 24 26.20 28.88 9.60
CA PHE A 24 27.31 29.60 10.23
C PHE A 24 27.60 28.98 11.59
N VAL A 25 28.86 28.63 11.83
CA VAL A 25 29.34 28.09 13.10
C VAL A 25 30.35 29.10 13.66
N ARG A 26 30.29 29.37 14.98
CA ARG A 26 31.22 30.30 15.62
C ARG A 26 32.63 29.72 15.67
N ALA A 27 33.63 30.59 15.64
CA ALA A 27 35.03 30.17 15.76
C ALA A 27 35.25 29.41 17.09
N GLY A 28 35.83 28.22 17.02
CA GLY A 28 36.07 27.33 18.17
C GLY A 28 34.94 26.33 18.47
N GLU A 29 33.79 26.42 17.79
CA GLU A 29 32.67 25.51 17.99
C GLU A 29 32.68 24.40 16.92
N LYS A 30 32.47 23.13 17.32
CA LYS A 30 32.34 22.02 16.36
C LYS A 30 30.92 22.04 15.78
N ALA A 31 30.80 21.92 14.45
CA ALA A 31 29.51 21.74 13.81
C ALA A 31 28.80 20.53 14.42
N GLN A 32 27.64 20.74 15.05
CA GLN A 32 26.82 19.63 15.52
C GLN A 32 26.44 18.77 14.31
N GLN A 33 26.78 17.47 14.35
CA GLN A 33 26.26 16.52 13.37
C GLN A 33 24.73 16.59 13.43
N ARG A 34 24.10 17.09 12.36
CA ARG A 34 22.66 16.99 12.20
C ARG A 34 22.30 15.51 12.32
N GLN A 35 21.61 15.15 13.40
CA GLN A 35 20.87 13.90 13.45
C GLN A 35 20.01 13.89 12.18
N SER A 36 20.09 12.82 11.39
CA SER A 36 19.23 12.64 10.22
C SER A 36 17.80 12.94 10.66
N PRO A 37 17.07 13.81 9.95
CA PRO A 37 15.74 14.20 10.39
C PRO A 37 14.91 12.93 10.59
N PRO A 38 13.94 12.92 11.53
CA PRO A 38 13.03 11.79 11.73
C PRO A 38 12.08 11.67 10.52
N GLY A 39 12.63 11.32 9.36
CA GLY A 39 11.97 11.14 8.08
C GLY A 39 11.40 9.72 7.98
N GLY A 40 10.34 9.56 7.20
CA GLY A 40 9.90 8.23 6.82
C GLY A 40 10.94 7.52 5.94
N LEU A 41 10.77 6.23 5.74
CA LEU A 41 11.60 5.38 4.89
C LEU A 41 11.83 6.00 3.52
N LEU A 42 10.80 6.62 2.93
CA LEU A 42 10.92 7.25 1.62
C LEU A 42 11.93 8.40 1.60
N ASN A 43 12.25 9.04 2.72
CA ASN A 43 13.25 10.11 2.77
C ASN A 43 14.70 9.59 2.79
N THR A 44 14.90 8.28 2.74
CA THR A 44 16.24 7.67 2.77
C THR A 44 16.85 7.46 1.39
N ALA A 45 16.07 7.67 0.31
CA ALA A 45 16.53 7.56 -1.06
C ALA A 45 15.66 8.42 -2.01
N GLN A 46 16.14 8.66 -3.23
CA GLN A 46 15.44 9.52 -4.21
C GLN A 46 14.87 8.73 -5.40
N ASP A 47 15.38 7.53 -5.64
CA ASP A 47 15.10 6.68 -6.79
C ASP A 47 13.97 5.68 -6.54
N TRP A 48 13.11 5.95 -5.55
CA TRP A 48 12.00 5.06 -5.22
C TRP A 48 11.10 4.79 -6.44
N LYS A 49 10.87 3.50 -6.67
CA LYS A 49 9.95 2.95 -7.67
C LYS A 49 8.84 2.20 -6.95
N LEU A 50 7.62 2.36 -7.44
CA LEU A 50 6.43 1.64 -6.95
C LEU A 50 5.90 0.74 -8.06
N GLN A 51 5.71 -0.53 -7.75
CA GLN A 51 5.02 -1.50 -8.58
C GLN A 51 3.77 -1.97 -7.83
N VAL A 52 2.64 -2.10 -8.52
CA VAL A 52 1.34 -2.51 -7.94
C VAL A 52 0.65 -3.55 -8.82
N ASP A 53 -0.04 -4.50 -8.20
CA ASP A 53 -0.80 -5.56 -8.90
C ASP A 53 -2.20 -5.06 -9.30
N LEU A 54 -2.27 -4.15 -10.27
CA LEU A 54 -3.54 -3.60 -10.79
C LEU A 54 -3.73 -3.97 -12.25
N GLY A 55 -4.54 -5.00 -12.52
CA GLY A 55 -4.96 -5.43 -13.86
C GLY A 55 -3.87 -6.08 -14.73
N ARG A 56 -2.59 -5.87 -14.39
CA ARG A 56 -1.44 -6.58 -14.94
C ARG A 56 -0.74 -7.30 -13.80
N GLN A 57 -0.55 -8.59 -13.99
CA GLN A 57 0.10 -9.48 -13.03
C GLN A 57 1.47 -8.92 -12.60
N LEU A 58 1.58 -8.45 -11.37
CA LEU A 58 2.82 -7.94 -10.81
C LEU A 58 3.88 -9.05 -10.82
N LYS A 59 5.05 -8.73 -11.38
CA LYS A 59 6.24 -9.59 -11.33
C LYS A 59 7.26 -8.97 -10.39
N PHE A 60 7.67 -9.74 -9.39
CA PHE A 60 8.74 -9.29 -8.50
C PHE A 60 10.03 -9.08 -9.30
N PRO A 61 10.82 -8.02 -9.02
CA PRO A 61 12.02 -7.73 -9.80
C PRO A 61 13.06 -8.86 -9.74
N GLU A 62 13.23 -9.59 -10.84
CA GLU A 62 14.08 -10.80 -10.92
C GLU A 62 15.55 -10.52 -10.59
N TYR A 63 16.03 -9.30 -10.87
CA TYR A 63 17.39 -8.87 -10.53
C TYR A 63 17.63 -8.75 -9.01
N ILE A 64 16.57 -8.64 -8.21
CA ILE A 64 16.63 -8.71 -6.75
C ILE A 64 16.56 -10.18 -6.35
N LEU A 65 15.50 -10.86 -6.77
CA LEU A 65 15.25 -12.25 -6.46
C LEU A 65 14.26 -12.87 -7.44
N SER A 66 14.51 -14.09 -7.89
CA SER A 66 13.52 -14.85 -8.67
C SER A 66 12.53 -15.50 -7.72
N THR A 67 11.25 -15.16 -7.87
CA THR A 67 10.17 -15.73 -7.05
C THR A 67 8.87 -15.79 -7.87
N SER A 68 8.01 -16.74 -7.54
CA SER A 68 6.64 -16.80 -8.05
C SER A 68 5.64 -16.04 -7.16
N LEU A 69 6.07 -15.59 -5.98
CA LEU A 69 5.23 -14.84 -5.06
C LEU A 69 4.94 -13.42 -5.59
N ARG A 70 3.71 -12.96 -5.31
CA ARG A 70 3.20 -11.67 -5.80
C ARG A 70 2.57 -10.91 -4.65
N PRO A 71 3.33 -10.01 -4.02
CA PRO A 71 2.74 -9.05 -3.10
C PRO A 71 1.93 -8.01 -3.89
N ASP A 72 0.91 -7.44 -3.25
CA ASP A 72 0.05 -6.44 -3.90
C ASP A 72 0.81 -5.19 -4.34
N MET A 73 1.86 -4.81 -3.60
CA MET A 73 2.75 -3.71 -3.96
C MET A 73 4.21 -4.01 -3.61
N VAL A 74 5.13 -3.55 -4.45
CA VAL A 74 6.58 -3.58 -4.22
C VAL A 74 7.14 -2.17 -4.37
N ILE A 75 7.86 -1.72 -3.36
CA ILE A 75 8.56 -0.42 -3.36
C ILE A 75 10.06 -0.69 -3.32
N THR A 76 10.80 -0.20 -4.31
CA THR A 76 12.25 -0.43 -4.41
C THR A 76 13.04 0.86 -4.54
N SER A 77 14.24 0.86 -3.98
CA SER A 77 15.30 1.83 -4.29
C SER A 77 16.56 1.04 -4.60
N ASP A 78 17.06 1.17 -5.83
CA ASP A 78 18.24 0.45 -6.31
C ASP A 78 19.52 1.07 -5.72
N ALA A 79 19.56 2.40 -5.64
CA ALA A 79 20.71 3.16 -5.15
C ALA A 79 21.01 2.88 -3.66
N SER A 80 19.96 2.72 -2.85
CA SER A 80 20.11 2.42 -1.42
C SER A 80 19.91 0.94 -1.07
N LYS A 81 19.69 0.08 -2.09
CA LYS A 81 19.41 -1.35 -1.97
C LYS A 81 18.29 -1.65 -0.97
N GLN A 82 17.14 -1.02 -1.13
CA GLN A 82 15.97 -1.20 -0.26
C GLN A 82 14.80 -1.80 -1.02
N VAL A 83 14.09 -2.72 -0.38
CA VAL A 83 12.85 -3.31 -0.90
C VAL A 83 11.81 -3.44 0.20
N VAL A 84 10.59 -2.97 -0.08
CA VAL A 84 9.44 -3.09 0.81
C VAL A 84 8.33 -3.81 0.07
N LEU A 85 7.93 -4.95 0.61
CA LEU A 85 6.76 -5.69 0.19
C LEU A 85 5.56 -5.22 1.00
N VAL A 86 4.50 -4.80 0.34
CA VAL A 86 3.24 -4.46 0.99
C VAL A 86 2.19 -5.46 0.52
N GLU A 87 1.60 -6.16 1.48
CA GLU A 87 0.51 -7.10 1.23
C GLU A 87 -0.76 -6.52 1.85
N LEU A 88 -1.81 -6.37 1.07
CA LEU A 88 -3.12 -5.93 1.52
C LEU A 88 -3.95 -7.14 1.94
N THR A 89 -4.69 -6.99 3.03
CA THR A 89 -5.63 -8.01 3.47
C THR A 89 -6.87 -7.37 4.07
N VAL A 90 -8.04 -7.95 3.79
CA VAL A 90 -9.33 -7.48 4.28
C VAL A 90 -9.97 -8.59 5.12
N PRO A 91 -9.50 -8.81 6.36
CA PRO A 91 -10.06 -9.83 7.23
C PRO A 91 -11.38 -9.34 7.84
N TRP A 92 -12.11 -10.30 8.42
CA TRP A 92 -13.09 -9.98 9.45
C TRP A 92 -12.34 -9.48 10.69
N GLU A 93 -12.88 -8.50 11.41
CA GLU A 93 -12.16 -7.78 12.46
C GLU A 93 -11.61 -8.69 13.57
N ASP A 94 -12.29 -9.78 13.90
CA ASP A 94 -11.86 -10.74 14.93
C ASP A 94 -10.61 -11.57 14.53
N ARG A 95 -10.25 -11.60 13.24
CA ARG A 95 -9.14 -12.41 12.70
C ARG A 95 -7.96 -11.57 12.19
N MET A 96 -7.85 -10.33 12.62
CA MET A 96 -6.84 -9.41 12.09
C MET A 96 -5.42 -9.83 12.42
N GLU A 97 -5.14 -10.21 13.66
CA GLU A 97 -3.80 -10.59 14.11
C GLU A 97 -3.33 -11.88 13.44
N GLU A 98 -4.20 -12.90 13.40
CA GLU A 98 -3.93 -14.16 12.70
C GLU A 98 -3.65 -13.94 11.21
N ALA A 99 -4.46 -13.09 10.55
CA ALA A 99 -4.24 -12.74 9.14
C ALA A 99 -2.90 -12.05 8.92
N HIS A 100 -2.53 -11.11 9.81
CA HIS A 100 -1.25 -10.42 9.77
C HIS A 100 -0.07 -11.38 9.89
N GLU A 101 -0.10 -12.27 10.89
CA GLU A 101 0.96 -13.26 11.12
C GLU A 101 1.10 -14.23 9.95
N ARG A 102 -0.01 -14.75 9.44
CA ARG A 102 -0.02 -15.68 8.30
C ARG A 102 0.60 -15.05 7.05
N LYS A 103 0.28 -13.78 6.76
CA LYS A 103 0.85 -13.05 5.62
C LYS A 103 2.33 -12.73 5.84
N ARG A 104 2.72 -12.35 7.05
CA ARG A 104 4.12 -12.11 7.39
C ARG A 104 4.97 -13.38 7.23
N ALA A 105 4.45 -14.53 7.69
CA ALA A 105 5.11 -15.82 7.54
C ALA A 105 5.33 -16.17 6.06
N LYS A 106 4.31 -15.98 5.21
CA LYS A 106 4.37 -16.25 3.76
C LYS A 106 5.55 -15.55 3.06
N TYR A 107 5.89 -14.33 3.48
CA TYR A 107 6.97 -13.55 2.87
C TYR A 107 8.25 -13.51 3.72
N THR A 108 8.39 -14.38 4.73
CA THR A 108 9.59 -14.38 5.57
C THR A 108 10.82 -14.85 4.79
N GLU A 109 10.70 -15.92 4.02
CA GLU A 109 11.80 -16.47 3.22
C GLU A 109 12.32 -15.48 2.18
N ILE A 110 11.42 -14.87 1.39
CA ILE A 110 11.80 -13.87 0.37
C ILE A 110 12.53 -12.66 1.00
N VAL A 111 12.13 -12.24 2.21
CA VAL A 111 12.78 -11.14 2.93
C VAL A 111 14.19 -11.54 3.38
N VAL A 112 14.37 -12.76 3.87
CA VAL A 112 15.68 -13.29 4.27
C VAL A 112 16.60 -13.41 3.05
N GLU A 113 16.11 -13.97 1.95
CA GLU A 113 16.91 -14.12 0.72
C GLU A 113 17.31 -12.76 0.12
N CYS A 114 16.40 -11.79 0.10
CA CYS A 114 16.73 -10.43 -0.32
C CYS A 114 17.86 -9.84 0.56
N ARG A 115 17.81 -10.06 1.88
CA ARG A 115 18.87 -9.61 2.81
C ARG A 115 20.20 -10.31 2.57
N ASN A 116 20.19 -11.61 2.29
CA ASN A 116 21.38 -12.37 1.93
C ASN A 116 22.03 -11.84 0.65
N LYS A 117 21.23 -11.30 -0.27
CA LYS A 117 21.69 -10.62 -1.49
C LYS A 117 22.05 -9.14 -1.28
N GLY A 118 22.17 -8.68 -0.03
CA GLY A 118 22.59 -7.32 0.33
C GLY A 118 21.49 -6.27 0.30
N TRP A 119 20.21 -6.66 0.18
CA TRP A 119 19.08 -5.73 0.20
C TRP A 119 18.51 -5.54 1.61
N LYS A 120 18.20 -4.30 1.98
CA LYS A 120 17.39 -4.00 3.17
C LYS A 120 15.92 -4.30 2.86
N ALA A 121 15.53 -5.54 3.11
CA ALA A 121 14.17 -6.02 2.84
C ALA A 121 13.23 -5.91 4.05
N ARG A 122 12.01 -5.46 3.80
CA ARG A 122 10.89 -5.40 4.75
C ARG A 122 9.62 -5.97 4.11
N CYS A 123 8.78 -6.61 4.92
CA CYS A 123 7.42 -7.00 4.54
C CYS A 123 6.45 -6.39 5.54
N GLU A 124 5.46 -5.66 5.02
CA GLU A 124 4.44 -4.95 5.76
C GLU A 124 3.06 -5.45 5.30
N PRO A 125 2.50 -6.49 5.96
CA PRO A 125 1.08 -6.81 5.82
C PRO A 125 0.23 -5.66 6.35
N VAL A 126 -0.84 -5.33 5.65
CA VAL A 126 -1.74 -4.21 5.95
C VAL A 126 -3.17 -4.71 5.97
N GLU A 127 -3.73 -4.75 7.18
CA GLU A 127 -5.10 -5.18 7.43
C GLU A 127 -6.07 -3.99 7.44
N VAL A 128 -7.16 -4.13 6.71
CA VAL A 128 -8.30 -3.20 6.74
C VAL A 128 -9.56 -4.03 6.92
N GLY A 129 -10.28 -3.85 8.02
CA GLY A 129 -11.51 -4.60 8.30
C GLY A 129 -12.60 -4.28 7.27
N CYS A 130 -13.32 -5.30 6.83
CA CYS A 130 -14.37 -5.18 5.83
C CYS A 130 -15.54 -4.26 6.26
N ARG A 131 -15.73 -4.00 7.56
CA ARG A 131 -16.80 -3.15 8.11
C ARG A 131 -16.34 -1.71 8.38
N GLY A 132 -15.22 -1.31 7.79
CA GLY A 132 -14.72 0.04 7.96
C GLY A 132 -13.79 0.21 9.17
N PHE A 133 -13.02 -0.83 9.53
CA PHE A 133 -12.06 -0.77 10.63
C PHE A 133 -10.61 -0.64 10.10
N ALA A 134 -9.79 0.21 10.71
CA ALA A 134 -8.35 0.26 10.40
C ALA A 134 -7.56 -0.62 11.36
N GLY A 135 -6.87 -1.61 10.82
CA GLY A 135 -5.86 -2.37 11.56
C GLY A 135 -4.71 -1.47 12.00
N GLN A 136 -3.98 -1.89 13.04
CA GLN A 136 -2.80 -1.13 13.53
C GLN A 136 -1.66 -1.09 12.52
N SER A 137 -1.59 -2.07 11.61
CA SER A 137 -0.64 -2.12 10.50
C SER A 137 -0.81 -0.96 9.53
N LEU A 138 -2.04 -0.59 9.14
CA LEU A 138 -2.29 0.50 8.19
C LEU A 138 -1.63 1.84 8.60
N PRO A 139 -1.93 2.42 9.78
CA PRO A 139 -1.27 3.65 10.22
C PRO A 139 0.23 3.45 10.44
N ARG A 140 0.68 2.27 10.87
CA ARG A 140 2.10 1.95 11.05
C ARG A 140 2.85 2.01 9.73
N THR A 141 2.36 1.34 8.69
CA THR A 141 2.98 1.31 7.36
C THR A 141 2.93 2.69 6.70
N LEU A 142 1.83 3.44 6.83
CA LEU A 142 1.76 4.81 6.32
C LEU A 142 2.80 5.72 6.98
N LYS A 143 2.94 5.65 8.32
CA LYS A 143 3.96 6.42 9.05
C LYS A 143 5.37 5.98 8.69
N LEU A 144 5.60 4.67 8.52
CA LEU A 144 6.87 4.11 8.06
C LEU A 144 7.24 4.71 6.70
N LEU A 145 6.30 4.81 5.76
CA LEU A 145 6.51 5.44 4.45
C LEU A 145 6.60 6.97 4.50
N GLY A 146 6.43 7.59 5.67
CA GLY A 146 6.56 9.04 5.86
C GLY A 146 5.25 9.82 5.69
N VAL A 147 4.12 9.14 5.53
CA VAL A 147 2.80 9.77 5.50
C VAL A 147 2.37 10.09 6.95
N LYS A 148 2.32 11.37 7.30
CA LYS A 148 2.10 11.85 8.68
C LYS A 148 0.95 12.85 8.78
N GLY A 149 0.52 13.14 10.01
CA GLY A 149 -0.44 14.20 10.33
C GLY A 149 -1.79 14.06 9.62
N GLN A 150 -2.30 15.17 9.09
CA GLN A 150 -3.60 15.23 8.40
C GLN A 150 -3.65 14.36 7.14
N LEU A 151 -2.53 14.21 6.43
CA LEU A 151 -2.46 13.33 5.26
C LEU A 151 -2.66 11.86 5.65
N CYS A 152 -2.05 11.44 6.77
CA CYS A 152 -2.23 10.09 7.31
C CYS A 152 -3.69 9.82 7.70
N ARG A 153 -4.34 10.75 8.41
CA ARG A 153 -5.75 10.61 8.79
C ARG A 153 -6.69 10.50 7.58
N ARG A 154 -6.48 11.36 6.58
CA ARG A 154 -7.26 11.31 5.33
C ARG A 154 -7.02 10.01 4.57
N ALA A 155 -5.76 9.60 4.43
CA ALA A 155 -5.39 8.34 3.78
C ALA A 155 -6.07 7.13 4.43
N ILE A 156 -6.05 7.05 5.76
CA ILE A 156 -6.71 5.98 6.51
C ILE A 156 -8.21 5.98 6.21
N LYS A 157 -8.88 7.14 6.34
CA LYS A 157 -10.32 7.26 6.07
C LYS A 157 -10.68 6.80 4.65
N THR A 158 -9.96 7.27 3.63
CA THR A 158 -10.19 6.88 2.23
C THR A 158 -10.00 5.38 2.01
N ILE A 159 -8.96 4.78 2.61
CA ILE A 159 -8.69 3.34 2.48
C ILE A 159 -9.80 2.51 3.13
N ILE A 160 -10.22 2.89 4.33
CA ILE A 160 -11.32 2.23 5.06
C ILE A 160 -12.62 2.31 4.25
N GLU A 161 -13.00 3.49 3.79
CA GLU A 161 -14.23 3.69 3.01
C GLU A 161 -14.22 2.87 1.71
N ALA A 162 -13.05 2.76 1.06
CA ALA A 162 -12.90 1.93 -0.13
C ALA A 162 -13.10 0.44 0.18
N ALA A 163 -12.53 -0.06 1.28
CA ALA A 163 -12.68 -1.44 1.72
C ALA A 163 -14.15 -1.77 2.08
N GLU A 164 -14.82 -0.87 2.79
CA GLU A 164 -16.23 -1.03 3.15
C GLU A 164 -17.13 -1.04 1.90
N LYS A 165 -16.95 -0.08 0.98
CA LYS A 165 -17.73 -0.01 -0.26
C LYS A 165 -17.55 -1.25 -1.12
N ALA A 166 -16.30 -1.73 -1.27
CA ALA A 166 -16.00 -2.94 -2.01
C ALA A 166 -16.64 -4.17 -1.35
N SER A 167 -16.50 -4.31 -0.03
CA SER A 167 -17.08 -5.43 0.73
C SER A 167 -18.62 -5.44 0.66
N ARG A 168 -19.25 -4.27 0.77
CA ARG A 168 -20.70 -4.10 0.59
C ARG A 168 -21.14 -4.49 -0.82
N TRP A 169 -20.40 -4.08 -1.84
CA TRP A 169 -20.70 -4.45 -3.22
C TRP A 169 -20.65 -5.96 -3.42
N LEU A 170 -19.59 -6.62 -2.95
CA LEU A 170 -19.45 -8.08 -2.97
C LEU A 170 -20.61 -8.77 -2.25
N TRP A 171 -21.01 -8.26 -1.08
CA TRP A 171 -22.14 -8.79 -0.33
C TRP A 171 -23.47 -8.69 -1.10
N ILE A 172 -23.71 -7.57 -1.78
CA ILE A 172 -24.90 -7.37 -2.60
C ILE A 172 -24.92 -8.36 -3.77
N GLN A 173 -23.77 -8.65 -4.37
CA GLN A 173 -23.61 -9.57 -5.50
C GLN A 173 -23.50 -11.06 -5.10
N ARG A 174 -23.62 -11.41 -3.82
CA ARG A 174 -23.38 -12.78 -3.32
C ARG A 174 -24.27 -13.88 -3.93
N GLY A 175 -25.41 -13.49 -4.50
CA GLY A 175 -26.34 -14.40 -5.17
C GLY A 175 -26.07 -14.58 -6.67
N ASP A 176 -25.21 -13.76 -7.26
CA ASP A 176 -24.90 -13.80 -8.68
C ASP A 176 -23.70 -14.74 -8.92
N PRO A 177 -23.73 -15.60 -9.95
CA PRO A 177 -22.56 -16.38 -10.34
C PRO A 177 -21.37 -15.47 -10.67
N TRP A 178 -20.18 -15.82 -10.20
CA TRP A 178 -18.94 -15.16 -10.61
C TRP A 178 -18.78 -15.31 -12.12
N SER A 179 -19.00 -14.24 -12.87
CA SER A 179 -18.75 -14.23 -14.30
C SER A 179 -17.26 -14.02 -14.55
N SER A 180 -16.63 -14.93 -15.30
CA SER A 180 -15.21 -14.87 -15.67
C SER A 180 -14.92 -13.85 -16.79
N GLY A 181 -15.82 -12.90 -17.03
CA GLY A 181 -15.67 -11.88 -18.07
C GLY A 181 -14.78 -10.73 -17.59
N GLN A 182 -13.93 -10.21 -18.48
CA GLN A 182 -13.17 -8.98 -18.23
C GLN A 182 -14.13 -7.86 -17.76
N LEU A 183 -13.86 -7.28 -16.59
CA LEU A 183 -14.50 -6.03 -16.16
C LEU A 183 -14.14 -4.94 -17.17
N GLY A 184 -15.02 -4.71 -18.14
CA GLY A 184 -14.72 -3.73 -19.19
C GLY A 184 -15.65 -3.70 -20.39
N HIS A 185 -16.91 -4.16 -20.31
CA HIS A 185 -17.97 -3.68 -21.21
C HIS A 185 -19.34 -4.11 -20.67
N LYS A 186 -20.02 -3.22 -19.94
CA LYS A 186 -21.49 -3.26 -19.92
C LYS A 186 -21.94 -2.21 -20.93
N SER A 187 -22.25 -2.65 -22.15
CA SER A 187 -22.99 -1.82 -23.10
C SER A 187 -24.30 -1.43 -22.43
N GLY A 188 -24.57 -0.13 -22.37
CA GLY A 188 -25.78 0.40 -21.78
C GLY A 188 -27.01 -0.12 -22.52
N ALA A 189 -27.80 -0.93 -21.82
CA ALA A 189 -29.24 -1.05 -21.99
C ALA A 189 -29.73 -1.88 -20.80
N ASP A 190 -30.39 -1.24 -19.85
CA ASP A 190 -31.62 -1.82 -19.31
C ASP A 190 -32.41 -0.75 -18.55
N GLN A 191 -33.60 -0.49 -19.10
CA GLN A 191 -34.65 0.37 -18.57
C GLN A 191 -35.13 -0.13 -17.19
N PRO A 192 -35.67 0.76 -16.34
CA PRO A 192 -36.30 0.35 -15.10
C PRO A 192 -37.56 -0.47 -15.41
N ARG A 193 -37.60 -1.73 -14.95
CA ARG A 193 -38.82 -2.55 -14.99
C ARG A 193 -39.84 -1.99 -14.01
N LEU A 194 -40.75 -1.16 -14.53
CA LEU A 194 -42.04 -0.85 -13.91
C LEU A 194 -42.81 -2.16 -13.67
N GLY A 195 -43.34 -2.32 -12.45
CA GLY A 195 -44.11 -3.48 -12.04
C GLY A 195 -45.32 -3.72 -12.93
N ARG A 196 -45.65 -5.00 -13.17
CA ARG A 196 -46.92 -5.38 -13.79
C ARG A 196 -48.03 -5.37 -12.73
N PRO A 197 -49.22 -4.83 -13.05
CA PRO A 197 -50.40 -4.95 -12.21
C PRO A 197 -50.93 -6.39 -12.27
N SER A 198 -51.37 -6.89 -11.12
CA SER A 198 -52.08 -8.16 -10.97
C SER A 198 -53.55 -7.98 -11.36
N GLU A 199 -53.96 -8.56 -12.48
CA GLU A 199 -55.31 -9.10 -12.70
C GLU A 199 -55.23 -10.58 -12.31
N GLY A 200 -56.12 -11.23 -11.56
CA GLY A 200 -57.44 -10.94 -11.04
C GLY A 200 -58.12 -12.30 -10.86
N VAL A 201 -58.73 -12.55 -9.69
CA VAL A 201 -59.94 -13.38 -9.50
C VAL A 201 -60.75 -12.71 -8.41
#